data_AF-A0A947X384-F1
#
_entry.id   AF-A0A947X384-F1
#
_cell.length_a   1.000
_cell.length_b   1.000
_cell.length_c   1.000
_cell.angle_alpha   90.00
_cell.angle_beta   90.00
_cell.angle_gamma   90.00
#
_symmetry.space_group_name_H-M   'P 1'
#
loop_
_entity.id
_entity.type
_entity.pdbx_description
1 polymer ?
#
loop_
_entity_poly.entity_id
_entity_poly.type
_entity_poly.pdbx_seq_one_letter_code
_entity_poly.pdbx_strand_id
1 'polypeptide(L)'
;MSIAGIGIDAGSTTCKLVAVDAAGEIVTSVLEPAHPRIESQVETMLEGVRSRTGATNGVPCVATGYGRKLVVSADRRVTEITCHARGVFRGLQRSATLIDIGGQDSKVIRIGDDGRPIDFVMNDKCAAGTGRFLEHTAGRLGVEIGALGDRALAGLAEEQITSTCTVFAESEIISLIARGAGVDAILRGLHRSLVGRIAAMVRSIGWTPPLILSGGVALNDGVRVMIGEALGETVTVPDAPQLTGAYGAALLALEIE
;
A
#
# COMPACT_ATOMS: atom_id res chain seq x y z
N MET A 1 2.91 17.67 22.02
CA MET A 1 2.11 16.47 22.35
C MET A 1 3.09 15.33 22.60
N SER A 2 2.95 14.60 23.70
CA SER A 2 3.85 13.47 24.03
C SER A 2 3.51 12.26 23.19
N ILE A 3 4.51 11.66 22.55
CA ILE A 3 4.36 10.37 21.85
C ILE A 3 4.55 9.22 22.85
N ALA A 4 3.82 8.14 22.64
CA ALA A 4 3.85 6.93 23.46
C ALA A 4 4.24 5.67 22.67
N GLY A 5 4.21 5.71 21.33
CA GLY A 5 4.63 4.60 20.49
C GLY A 5 5.07 5.05 19.10
N ILE A 6 6.02 4.33 18.52
CA ILE A 6 6.53 4.56 17.17
C ILE A 6 6.37 3.29 16.34
N GLY A 7 5.89 3.45 15.12
CA GLY A 7 5.80 2.39 14.12
C GLY A 7 6.56 2.76 12.87
N ILE A 8 7.37 1.83 12.36
CA ILE A 8 8.19 2.01 11.17
C ILE A 8 7.82 0.94 10.16
N ASP A 9 7.40 1.33 8.98
CA ASP A 9 7.21 0.45 7.83
C ASP A 9 8.32 0.71 6.81
N ALA A 10 9.34 -0.14 6.85
CA ALA A 10 10.46 -0.12 5.93
C ALA A 10 10.11 -0.93 4.67
N GLY A 11 9.38 -0.30 3.74
CA GLY A 11 9.01 -0.90 2.46
C GLY A 11 10.14 -0.90 1.43
N SER A 12 9.90 -1.57 0.30
CA SER A 12 10.85 -1.64 -0.82
C SER A 12 10.91 -0.37 -1.67
N THR A 13 9.82 0.41 -1.69
CA THR A 13 9.70 1.66 -2.46
C THR A 13 9.66 2.90 -1.56
N THR A 14 9.10 2.78 -0.36
CA THR A 14 8.95 3.87 0.60
C THR A 14 9.23 3.40 2.02
N CYS A 15 9.82 4.28 2.83
CA CYS A 15 9.92 4.14 4.27
C CYS A 15 8.90 5.06 4.94
N LYS A 16 8.11 4.53 5.87
CA LYS A 16 7.09 5.28 6.60
C LYS A 16 7.34 5.17 8.09
N LEU A 17 7.15 6.26 8.80
CA LEU A 17 7.21 6.32 10.26
C LEU A 17 5.97 7.02 10.77
N VAL A 18 5.28 6.42 11.74
CA VAL A 18 4.15 7.03 12.45
C VAL A 18 4.45 7.03 13.93
N ALA A 19 4.27 8.17 14.58
CA ALA A 19 4.33 8.30 16.03
C ALA A 19 2.94 8.64 16.56
N VAL A 20 2.52 7.91 17.58
CA VAL A 20 1.18 8.04 18.20
C VAL A 20 1.30 8.45 19.66
N ASP A 21 0.25 9.05 20.20
CA ASP A 21 0.10 9.28 21.65
C ASP A 21 -0.43 8.02 22.36
N ALA A 22 -0.65 8.12 23.68
CA ALA A 22 -1.14 7.01 24.50
C ALA A 22 -2.58 6.59 24.15
N ALA A 23 -3.38 7.45 23.51
CA ALA A 23 -4.70 7.09 23.02
C ALA A 23 -4.64 6.36 21.67
N GLY A 24 -3.48 6.35 21.01
CA GLY A 24 -3.29 5.77 19.67
C GLY A 24 -3.59 6.76 18.55
N GLU A 25 -3.65 8.05 18.84
CA GLU A 25 -3.87 9.10 17.84
C GLU A 25 -2.53 9.53 17.23
N ILE A 26 -2.51 9.78 15.92
CA ILE A 26 -1.29 10.15 15.20
C ILE A 26 -0.85 11.55 15.62
N VAL A 27 0.34 11.65 16.19
CA VAL A 27 0.98 12.92 16.56
C VAL A 27 1.80 13.47 15.39
N THR A 28 2.55 12.59 14.71
CA THR A 28 3.31 12.95 13.51
C THR A 28 3.58 11.72 12.67
N SER A 29 3.77 11.94 11.37
CA SER A 29 4.15 10.90 10.42
C SER A 29 5.20 11.42 9.44
N VAL A 30 6.00 10.50 8.92
CA VAL A 30 6.98 10.76 7.85
C VAL A 30 6.80 9.68 6.80
N LEU A 31 6.83 10.07 5.53
CA LEU A 31 6.85 9.17 4.39
C LEU A 31 7.94 9.66 3.44
N GLU A 32 8.89 8.79 3.13
CA GLU A 32 10.00 9.08 2.23
C GLU A 32 10.20 7.92 1.24
N PRO A 33 10.75 8.18 0.03
CA PRO A 33 11.26 7.10 -0.83
C PRO A 33 12.29 6.25 -0.09
N ALA A 34 12.27 4.94 -0.28
CA ALA A 34 13.22 4.03 0.36
C ALA A 34 14.63 4.24 -0.22
N HIS A 35 15.62 4.44 0.64
CA HIS A 35 17.02 4.56 0.27
C HIS A 35 17.71 3.18 0.29
N PRO A 36 18.74 2.92 -0.54
CA PRO A 36 19.52 1.67 -0.50
C PRO A 36 20.09 1.30 0.88
N ARG A 37 20.30 2.32 1.73
CA ARG A 37 20.72 2.18 3.14
C ARG A 37 19.56 2.47 4.09
N ILE A 38 18.62 1.54 4.17
CA ILE A 38 17.40 1.65 4.99
C ILE A 38 17.72 1.95 6.46
N GLU A 39 18.71 1.27 7.04
CA GLU A 39 19.11 1.47 8.44
C GLU A 39 19.44 2.94 8.73
N SER A 40 20.33 3.56 7.94
CA SER A 40 20.69 4.98 8.12
C SER A 40 19.53 5.94 7.87
N GLN A 41 18.64 5.63 6.92
CA GLN A 41 17.46 6.43 6.66
C GLN A 41 16.52 6.42 7.86
N VAL A 42 16.26 5.23 8.41
CA VAL A 42 15.36 5.06 9.55
C VAL A 42 15.87 5.79 10.78
N GLU A 43 17.17 5.73 11.08
CA GLU A 43 17.74 6.49 12.20
C GLU A 43 17.56 8.00 12.01
N THR A 44 17.77 8.50 10.78
CA THR A 44 17.54 9.93 10.47
C THR A 44 16.07 10.32 10.67
N MET A 45 15.13 9.47 10.22
CA MET A 45 13.69 9.71 10.42
C MET A 45 13.31 9.72 11.91
N LEU A 46 13.88 8.81 12.70
CA LEU A 46 13.67 8.72 14.15
C LEU A 46 14.20 9.96 14.88
N GLU A 47 15.41 10.40 14.56
CA GLU A 47 16.00 11.63 15.10
C GLU A 47 15.13 12.85 14.77
N GLY A 48 14.66 12.96 13.52
CA GLY A 48 13.75 14.03 13.10
C GLY A 48 12.45 14.05 13.90
N VAL A 49 11.85 12.88 14.15
CA VAL A 49 10.62 12.75 14.94
C VAL A 49 10.87 13.10 16.41
N ARG A 50 11.95 12.62 17.01
CA ARG A 50 12.34 12.95 18.39
C ARG A 50 12.55 14.45 18.57
N SER A 51 13.26 15.08 17.63
CA SER A 51 13.50 16.53 17.63
C SER A 51 12.19 17.33 17.55
N ARG A 52 11.26 16.95 16.66
CA ARG A 52 9.96 17.64 16.53
C ARG A 52 9.03 17.45 17.72
N THR A 53 9.10 16.30 18.39
CA THR A 53 8.17 15.93 19.47
C THR A 53 8.71 16.22 20.87
N GLY A 54 10.02 16.47 21.00
CA GLY A 54 10.71 16.57 22.28
C GLY A 54 10.79 15.23 23.02
N ALA A 55 10.56 14.11 22.32
CA ALA A 55 10.56 12.79 22.93
C ALA A 55 11.95 12.39 23.41
N THR A 56 12.04 11.87 24.63
CA THR A 56 13.26 11.30 25.19
C THR A 56 13.46 9.87 24.69
N ASN A 57 14.64 9.30 24.97
CA ASN A 57 14.89 7.88 24.75
C ASN A 57 13.88 7.02 25.53
N GLY A 58 13.54 5.84 24.99
CA GLY A 58 12.66 4.86 25.65
C GLY A 58 11.22 4.81 25.15
N VAL A 59 10.83 5.58 24.13
CA VAL A 59 9.53 5.39 23.46
C VAL A 59 9.56 4.06 22.69
N PRO A 60 8.65 3.11 22.98
CA PRO A 60 8.60 1.82 22.30
C PRO A 60 8.47 1.96 20.78
N CYS A 61 9.17 1.11 20.04
CA CYS A 61 9.27 1.13 18.60
C CYS A 61 9.04 -0.26 17.99
N VAL A 62 8.12 -0.35 17.03
CA VAL A 62 7.87 -1.57 16.24
C VAL A 62 8.21 -1.33 14.78
N ALA A 63 8.98 -2.24 14.19
CA ALA A 63 9.30 -2.24 12.76
C ALA A 63 8.53 -3.31 11.99
N THR A 64 8.11 -2.95 10.77
CA THR A 64 7.43 -3.79 9.80
C THR A 64 7.93 -3.51 8.37
N GLY A 65 7.32 -4.17 7.38
CA GLY A 65 7.70 -4.10 5.98
C GLY A 65 8.86 -5.05 5.61
N TYR A 66 9.27 -4.96 4.34
CA TYR A 66 10.34 -5.76 3.74
C TYR A 66 11.67 -5.60 4.49
N GLY A 67 12.05 -4.36 4.78
CA GLY A 67 13.28 -3.97 5.45
C GLY A 67 13.27 -4.06 6.97
N ARG A 68 12.20 -4.56 7.61
CA ARG A 68 12.06 -4.53 9.09
C ARG A 68 13.24 -5.09 9.88
N LYS A 69 13.97 -6.05 9.31
CA LYS A 69 15.14 -6.67 9.95
C LYS A 69 16.36 -5.74 10.01
N LEU A 70 16.38 -4.71 9.16
CA LEU A 70 17.42 -3.69 9.09
C LEU A 70 17.15 -2.52 10.06
N VAL A 71 15.99 -2.51 10.72
CA VAL A 71 15.64 -1.50 11.72
C VAL A 71 16.15 -1.97 13.08
N VAL A 72 17.38 -1.58 13.40
CA VAL A 72 18.07 -1.98 14.63
C VAL A 72 17.48 -1.34 15.88
N SER A 73 16.95 -0.14 15.75
CA SER A 73 16.32 0.66 16.81
C SER A 73 14.93 0.16 17.23
N ALA A 74 14.34 -0.81 16.53
CA ALA A 74 13.04 -1.35 16.88
C ALA A 74 13.12 -2.43 17.98
N ASP A 75 12.32 -2.26 19.02
CA ASP A 75 12.15 -3.20 20.13
C ASP A 75 11.50 -4.51 19.66
N ARG A 76 10.55 -4.42 18.72
CA ARG A 76 9.90 -5.58 18.10
C ARG A 76 9.82 -5.45 16.59
N ARG A 77 9.89 -6.60 15.91
CA ARG A 77 9.75 -6.72 14.46
C ARG A 77 8.54 -7.59 14.14
N VAL A 78 7.54 -7.03 13.48
CA VAL A 78 6.25 -7.68 13.21
C VAL A 78 6.00 -7.72 11.70
N THR A 79 5.30 -8.74 11.22
CA THR A 79 4.97 -8.86 9.79
C THR A 79 4.04 -7.72 9.35
N GLU A 80 4.19 -7.29 8.10
CA GLU A 80 3.34 -6.25 7.53
C GLU A 80 1.87 -6.68 7.45
N ILE A 81 1.61 -7.99 7.32
CA ILE A 81 0.25 -8.55 7.37
C ILE A 81 -0.43 -8.17 8.69
N THR A 82 0.23 -8.40 9.82
CA THR A 82 -0.30 -8.07 11.14
C THR A 82 -0.40 -6.57 11.35
N CYS A 83 0.63 -5.81 10.97
CA CYS A 83 0.63 -4.36 11.15
C CYS A 83 -0.45 -3.67 10.30
N HIS A 84 -0.57 -3.99 9.01
CA HIS A 84 -1.61 -3.44 8.16
C HIS A 84 -3.01 -3.80 8.65
N ALA A 85 -3.24 -5.06 9.05
CA ALA A 85 -4.52 -5.49 9.64
C ALA A 85 -4.85 -4.66 10.89
N ARG A 86 -3.89 -4.50 11.80
CA ARG A 86 -4.05 -3.72 13.03
C ARG A 86 -4.38 -2.26 12.76
N GLY A 87 -3.68 -1.64 11.80
CA GLY A 87 -3.87 -0.24 11.42
C GLY A 87 -5.27 0.02 10.86
N VAL A 88 -5.75 -0.82 9.95
CA VAL A 88 -7.11 -0.71 9.39
C VAL A 88 -8.17 -0.99 10.44
N PHE A 89 -7.99 -2.06 11.24
CA PHE A 89 -8.97 -2.46 12.23
C PHE A 89 -9.23 -1.36 13.26
N ARG A 90 -8.23 -0.55 13.62
CA ARG A 90 -8.39 0.55 14.57
C ARG A 90 -9.51 1.53 14.17
N GLY A 91 -9.65 1.85 12.89
CA GLY A 91 -10.72 2.74 12.41
C GLY A 91 -12.07 2.05 12.22
N LEU A 92 -12.09 0.73 11.99
CA LEU A 92 -13.31 -0.01 11.67
C LEU A 92 -13.97 -0.70 12.87
N GLN A 93 -13.18 -1.23 13.79
CA GLN A 93 -13.62 -2.03 14.95
C GLN A 93 -14.56 -3.20 14.59
N ARG A 94 -14.35 -3.81 13.41
CA ARG A 94 -15.08 -4.97 12.90
C ARG A 94 -14.26 -5.71 11.85
N SER A 95 -14.65 -6.95 11.53
CA SER A 95 -14.07 -7.70 10.42
C SER A 95 -14.20 -6.98 9.08
N ALA A 96 -13.21 -7.19 8.21
CA ALA A 96 -13.08 -6.53 6.91
C ALA A 96 -12.10 -7.31 6.02
N THR A 97 -11.97 -6.88 4.77
CA THR A 97 -10.90 -7.36 3.87
C THR A 97 -10.08 -6.20 3.40
N LEU A 98 -8.78 -6.25 3.67
CA LEU A 98 -7.81 -5.28 3.24
C LEU A 98 -7.13 -5.74 1.95
N ILE A 99 -7.09 -4.86 0.97
CA ILE A 99 -6.32 -4.97 -0.26
C ILE A 99 -5.21 -3.93 -0.15
N ASP A 100 -3.97 -4.35 0.07
CA ASP A 100 -2.80 -3.48 0.13
C ASP A 100 -2.03 -3.59 -1.19
N ILE A 101 -1.91 -2.49 -1.94
CA ILE A 101 -1.16 -2.49 -3.20
C ILE A 101 0.01 -1.52 -3.08
N GLY A 102 1.18 -2.09 -2.85
CA GLY A 102 2.45 -1.40 -2.75
C GLY A 102 3.12 -1.17 -4.11
N GLY A 103 4.38 -0.72 -4.07
CA GLY A 103 5.17 -0.53 -5.27
C GLY A 103 5.61 -1.85 -5.91
N GLN A 104 6.08 -2.82 -5.12
CA GLN A 104 6.64 -4.08 -5.63
C GLN A 104 5.85 -5.34 -5.27
N ASP A 105 4.87 -5.20 -4.38
CA ASP A 105 4.01 -6.31 -3.96
C ASP A 105 2.56 -5.85 -3.83
N SER A 106 1.66 -6.82 -3.77
CA SER A 106 0.27 -6.63 -3.40
C SER A 106 -0.20 -7.74 -2.47
N LYS A 107 -1.13 -7.42 -1.57
CA LYS A 107 -1.60 -8.28 -0.50
C LYS A 107 -3.11 -8.19 -0.37
N VAL A 108 -3.75 -9.31 -0.11
CA VAL A 108 -5.13 -9.35 0.34
C VAL A 108 -5.15 -10.03 1.70
N ILE A 109 -5.74 -9.38 2.69
CA ILE A 109 -5.76 -9.81 4.08
C ILE A 109 -7.21 -9.80 4.54
N ARG A 110 -7.72 -10.96 4.93
CA ARG A 110 -9.00 -11.06 5.63
C ARG A 110 -8.75 -10.84 7.12
N ILE A 111 -9.52 -9.94 7.72
CA ILE A 111 -9.37 -9.50 9.11
C ILE A 111 -10.58 -9.99 9.90
N GLY A 112 -10.34 -10.67 11.01
CA GLY A 112 -11.38 -11.15 11.94
C GLY A 112 -11.94 -10.04 12.84
N ASP A 113 -12.98 -10.36 13.60
CA ASP A 113 -13.63 -9.42 14.51
C ASP A 113 -12.76 -8.99 15.71
N ASP A 114 -11.66 -9.71 15.97
CA ASP A 114 -10.63 -9.34 16.96
C ASP A 114 -9.48 -8.51 16.36
N GLY A 115 -9.57 -8.17 15.07
CA GLY A 115 -8.55 -7.41 14.35
C GLY A 115 -7.33 -8.21 13.91
N ARG A 116 -7.33 -9.53 14.11
CA ARG A 116 -6.25 -10.40 13.66
C ARG A 116 -6.45 -10.86 12.21
N PRO A 117 -5.37 -11.06 11.44
CA PRO A 117 -5.46 -11.71 10.15
C PRO A 117 -6.00 -13.14 10.30
N ILE A 118 -7.07 -13.48 9.59
CA ILE A 118 -7.63 -14.84 9.54
C ILE A 118 -7.10 -15.64 8.34
N ASP A 119 -6.85 -14.95 7.22
CA ASP A 119 -6.27 -15.53 6.01
C ASP A 119 -5.61 -14.41 5.19
N PHE A 120 -4.62 -14.74 4.37
CA PHE A 120 -3.99 -13.78 3.47
C PHE A 120 -3.38 -14.43 2.24
N VAL A 121 -3.32 -13.66 1.15
CA VAL A 121 -2.57 -14.00 -0.05
C VAL A 121 -1.72 -12.80 -0.46
N MET A 122 -0.53 -13.06 -0.98
CA MET A 122 0.42 -12.02 -1.40
C MET A 122 1.03 -12.38 -2.74
N ASN A 123 1.25 -11.36 -3.56
CA ASN A 123 2.06 -11.42 -4.76
C ASN A 123 3.30 -10.53 -4.56
N ASP A 124 4.45 -11.14 -4.35
CA ASP A 124 5.76 -10.50 -4.13
C ASP A 124 6.79 -10.85 -5.22
N LYS A 125 6.43 -11.71 -6.18
CA LYS A 125 7.32 -12.20 -7.25
C LYS A 125 7.08 -11.52 -8.59
N CYS A 126 5.96 -10.83 -8.75
CA CYS A 126 5.54 -10.28 -10.03
C CYS A 126 5.12 -8.81 -9.90
N ALA A 127 5.71 -7.94 -10.72
CA ALA A 127 5.30 -6.54 -10.82
C ALA A 127 3.88 -6.37 -11.39
N ALA A 128 3.36 -7.38 -12.09
CA ALA A 128 2.01 -7.35 -12.62
C ALA A 128 1.01 -7.43 -11.46
N GLY A 129 0.32 -6.32 -11.19
CA GLY A 129 -0.54 -6.17 -10.01
C GLY A 129 0.01 -5.24 -8.92
N THR A 130 1.06 -4.47 -9.20
CA THR A 130 1.70 -3.55 -8.23
C THR A 130 1.88 -2.15 -8.81
N GLY A 131 2.25 -1.18 -7.97
CA GLY A 131 2.51 0.20 -8.39
C GLY A 131 3.64 0.32 -9.42
N ARG A 132 4.62 -0.59 -9.41
CA ARG A 132 5.71 -0.63 -10.38
C ARG A 132 5.21 -0.75 -11.82
N PHE A 133 4.13 -1.51 -12.03
CA PHE A 133 3.52 -1.64 -13.34
C PHE A 133 2.93 -0.31 -13.84
N LEU A 134 2.29 0.43 -12.93
CA LEU A 134 1.74 1.76 -13.22
C LEU A 134 2.85 2.77 -13.48
N GLU A 135 3.90 2.81 -12.66
CA GLU A 135 5.07 3.69 -12.81
C GLU A 135 5.76 3.52 -14.18
N HIS A 136 6.05 2.28 -14.56
CA HIS A 136 6.70 1.98 -15.85
C HIS A 136 5.85 2.41 -17.03
N THR A 137 4.55 2.14 -16.95
CA THR A 137 3.59 2.53 -17.99
C THR A 137 3.47 4.04 -18.11
N ALA A 138 3.38 4.75 -16.98
CA ALA A 138 3.29 6.20 -16.92
C ALA A 138 4.45 6.85 -17.67
N GLY A 139 5.68 6.43 -17.35
CA GLY A 139 6.89 6.92 -18.00
C GLY A 139 6.91 6.62 -19.49
N ARG A 140 6.43 5.44 -19.92
CA ARG A 140 6.40 5.05 -21.34
C ARG A 140 5.39 5.86 -22.15
N LEU A 141 4.24 6.17 -21.57
CA LEU A 141 3.17 6.93 -22.21
C LEU A 141 3.34 8.45 -22.07
N GLY A 142 4.35 8.91 -21.32
CA GLY A 142 4.56 10.33 -21.02
C GLY A 142 3.41 10.93 -20.20
N VAL A 143 2.83 10.14 -19.29
CA VAL A 143 1.72 10.53 -18.44
C VAL A 143 2.18 10.62 -17.00
N GLU A 144 1.79 11.69 -16.30
CA GLU A 144 2.03 11.81 -14.87
C GLU A 144 1.35 10.68 -14.10
N ILE A 145 2.07 10.06 -13.16
CA ILE A 145 1.57 8.91 -12.41
C ILE A 145 0.27 9.22 -11.65
N GLY A 146 0.15 10.43 -11.12
CA GLY A 146 -1.05 10.89 -10.41
C GLY A 146 -2.26 11.07 -11.33
N ALA A 147 -2.06 11.25 -12.64
CA ALA A 147 -3.13 11.44 -13.61
C ALA A 147 -3.64 10.11 -14.20
N LEU A 148 -2.98 8.98 -13.93
CA LEU A 148 -3.33 7.69 -14.54
C LEU A 148 -4.76 7.27 -14.22
N GLY A 149 -5.18 7.41 -12.96
CA GLY A 149 -6.50 6.98 -12.51
C GLY A 149 -7.62 7.75 -13.18
N ASP A 150 -7.54 9.09 -13.13
CA ASP A 150 -8.54 9.98 -13.73
C ASP A 150 -8.65 9.75 -15.25
N ARG A 151 -7.51 9.58 -15.93
CA ARG A 151 -7.50 9.31 -17.37
C ARG A 151 -8.07 7.94 -17.72
N ALA A 152 -7.78 6.92 -16.91
CA ALA A 152 -8.35 5.58 -17.11
C ALA A 152 -9.87 5.55 -16.90
N LEU A 153 -10.40 6.39 -16.01
CA LEU A 153 -11.85 6.53 -15.80
C LEU A 153 -12.53 7.38 -16.87
N ALA A 154 -11.85 8.42 -17.38
CA ALA A 154 -12.39 9.30 -18.42
C ALA A 154 -12.48 8.61 -19.80
N GLY A 155 -11.61 7.62 -20.06
CA GLY A 155 -11.59 6.91 -21.34
C GLY A 155 -12.88 6.13 -21.60
N LEU A 156 -13.61 6.46 -22.67
CA LEU A 156 -14.83 5.75 -23.07
C LEU A 156 -14.54 4.42 -23.81
N ALA A 157 -13.39 4.34 -24.48
CA ALA A 157 -12.91 3.15 -25.15
C ALA A 157 -11.90 2.40 -24.25
N GLU A 158 -11.73 1.10 -24.51
CA GLU A 158 -10.82 0.22 -23.79
C GLU A 158 -10.02 -0.59 -24.80
N GLU A 159 -8.70 -0.57 -24.69
CA GLU A 159 -7.83 -1.49 -25.42
C GLU A 159 -7.54 -2.70 -24.55
N GLN A 160 -7.77 -3.89 -25.09
CA GLN A 160 -7.49 -5.11 -24.32
C GLN A 160 -5.98 -5.33 -24.24
N ILE A 161 -5.45 -5.41 -23.00
CA ILE A 161 -4.08 -5.85 -22.74
C ILE A 161 -4.12 -7.30 -22.26
N THR A 162 -3.72 -8.20 -23.14
CA THR A 162 -3.78 -9.66 -22.92
C THR A 162 -2.57 -10.18 -22.16
N SER A 163 -1.45 -9.46 -22.22
CA SER A 163 -0.21 -9.86 -21.59
C SER A 163 -0.31 -9.81 -20.06
N THR A 164 0.04 -10.93 -19.45
CA THR A 164 0.13 -11.08 -18.01
C THR A 164 1.44 -10.50 -17.46
N CYS A 165 2.57 -10.73 -18.15
CA CYS A 165 3.87 -10.22 -17.74
C CYS A 165 3.99 -8.72 -18.04
N THR A 166 4.45 -7.91 -17.09
CA THR A 166 4.71 -6.47 -17.26
C THR A 166 5.58 -6.17 -18.48
N VAL A 167 6.61 -6.97 -18.74
CA VAL A 167 7.53 -6.80 -19.89
C VAL A 167 6.80 -7.02 -21.23
N PHE A 168 5.91 -8.01 -21.30
CA PHE A 168 5.14 -8.27 -22.51
C PHE A 168 4.00 -7.28 -22.68
N ALA A 169 3.37 -6.85 -21.58
CA ALA A 169 2.37 -5.78 -21.58
C ALA A 169 2.98 -4.49 -22.12
N GLU A 170 4.24 -4.17 -21.78
CA GLU A 170 4.93 -3.02 -22.36
C GLU A 170 5.08 -3.13 -23.89
N SER A 171 5.49 -4.31 -24.38
CA SER A 171 5.57 -4.57 -25.83
C SER A 171 4.21 -4.42 -26.53
N GLU A 172 3.15 -4.92 -25.90
CA GLU A 172 1.77 -4.81 -26.40
C GLU A 172 1.29 -3.35 -26.44
N ILE A 173 1.61 -2.57 -25.41
CA ILE A 173 1.34 -1.13 -25.36
C ILE A 173 2.05 -0.38 -26.49
N ILE A 174 3.32 -0.68 -26.76
CA ILE A 174 4.06 -0.08 -27.87
C ILE A 174 3.37 -0.40 -29.21
N SER A 175 2.92 -1.64 -29.40
CA SER A 175 2.19 -2.04 -30.60
C SER A 175 0.84 -1.32 -30.73
N LEU A 176 0.12 -1.10 -29.63
CA LEU A 176 -1.13 -0.33 -29.62
C LEU A 176 -0.90 1.13 -30.02
N ILE A 177 0.11 1.78 -29.45
CA ILE A 177 0.49 3.16 -29.81
C ILE A 177 0.86 3.26 -31.30
N ALA A 178 1.67 2.33 -31.80
CA ALA A 178 2.08 2.31 -33.21
C ALA A 178 0.89 2.14 -34.18
N ARG A 179 -0.20 1.51 -33.73
CA ARG A 179 -1.45 1.37 -34.47
C ARG A 179 -2.40 2.56 -34.31
N GLY A 180 -2.01 3.59 -33.57
CA GLY A 180 -2.80 4.79 -33.34
C GLY A 180 -3.86 4.67 -32.26
N ALA A 181 -3.76 3.68 -31.37
CA ALA A 181 -4.69 3.56 -30.24
C ALA A 181 -4.57 4.75 -29.29
N GLY A 182 -5.71 5.21 -28.77
CA GLY A 182 -5.76 6.34 -27.84
C GLY A 182 -5.13 5.99 -26.49
N VAL A 183 -4.32 6.90 -25.94
CA VAL A 183 -3.63 6.70 -24.66
C VAL A 183 -4.60 6.36 -23.53
N ASP A 184 -5.76 7.01 -23.45
CA ASP A 184 -6.74 6.77 -22.39
C ASP A 184 -7.36 5.37 -22.48
N ALA A 185 -7.54 4.84 -23.70
CA ALA A 185 -8.04 3.49 -23.92
C ALA A 185 -7.02 2.42 -23.48
N ILE A 186 -5.74 2.67 -23.76
CA ILE A 186 -4.63 1.84 -23.28
C ILE A 186 -4.55 1.89 -21.74
N LEU A 187 -4.65 3.07 -21.14
CA LEU A 187 -4.63 3.24 -19.69
C LEU A 187 -5.78 2.49 -19.03
N ARG A 188 -7.00 2.56 -19.58
CA ARG A 188 -8.15 1.82 -19.09
C ARG A 188 -7.91 0.30 -19.13
N GLY A 189 -7.43 -0.22 -20.25
CA GLY A 189 -7.05 -1.63 -20.40
C GLY A 189 -5.98 -2.09 -19.40
N LEU A 190 -5.02 -1.23 -19.11
CA LEU A 190 -3.97 -1.49 -18.13
C LEU A 190 -4.51 -1.58 -16.71
N HIS A 191 -5.40 -0.66 -16.33
CA HIS A 191 -6.05 -0.72 -15.02
C HIS A 191 -6.91 -1.98 -14.90
N ARG A 192 -7.65 -2.36 -15.96
CA ARG A 192 -8.39 -3.64 -15.99
C ARG A 192 -7.48 -4.85 -15.78
N SER A 193 -6.32 -4.88 -16.42
CA SER A 193 -5.34 -5.98 -16.26
C SER A 193 -4.81 -6.05 -14.82
N LEU A 194 -4.43 -4.91 -14.23
CA LEU A 194 -4.01 -4.84 -12.82
C LEU A 194 -5.12 -5.31 -11.88
N VAL A 195 -6.33 -4.77 -12.04
CA VAL A 195 -7.49 -5.06 -11.21
C VAL A 195 -7.93 -6.50 -11.30
N GLY A 196 -7.89 -7.10 -12.51
CA GLY A 196 -8.24 -8.51 -12.70
C GLY A 196 -7.37 -9.45 -11.84
N ARG A 197 -6.09 -9.12 -11.66
CA ARG A 197 -5.18 -9.87 -10.80
C ARG A 197 -5.51 -9.70 -9.32
N ILE A 198 -5.76 -8.47 -8.89
CA ILE A 198 -6.17 -8.19 -7.51
C ILE A 198 -7.49 -8.90 -7.19
N ALA A 199 -8.48 -8.83 -8.08
CA ALA A 199 -9.74 -9.52 -7.93
C ALA A 199 -9.59 -11.04 -7.86
N ALA A 200 -8.64 -11.62 -8.63
CA ALA A 200 -8.33 -13.05 -8.53
C ALA A 200 -7.74 -13.42 -7.15
N MET A 201 -6.84 -12.59 -6.60
CA MET A 201 -6.32 -12.77 -5.24
C MET A 201 -7.43 -12.72 -4.20
N VAL A 202 -8.30 -11.70 -4.29
CA VAL A 202 -9.46 -11.57 -3.38
C VAL A 202 -10.37 -12.80 -3.47
N ARG A 203 -10.69 -13.28 -4.68
CA ARG A 203 -11.51 -14.48 -4.87
C ARG A 203 -10.88 -15.75 -4.30
N SER A 204 -9.54 -15.87 -4.32
CA SER A 204 -8.85 -17.09 -3.89
C SER A 204 -8.95 -17.38 -2.39
N ILE A 205 -9.12 -16.35 -1.56
CA ILE A 205 -9.27 -16.49 -0.09
C ILE A 205 -10.67 -16.10 0.41
N GLY A 206 -11.54 -15.67 -0.52
CA GLY A 206 -12.82 -15.03 -0.22
C GLY A 206 -12.65 -13.62 0.34
N TRP A 207 -13.76 -12.95 0.63
CA TRP A 207 -13.73 -11.64 1.31
C TRP A 207 -14.90 -11.47 2.28
N THR A 208 -14.71 -10.54 3.19
CA THR A 208 -15.66 -10.06 4.19
C THR A 208 -15.75 -8.55 4.03
N PRO A 209 -16.91 -7.98 3.64
CA PRO A 209 -17.09 -6.54 3.55
C PRO A 209 -16.92 -5.85 4.91
N PRO A 210 -16.42 -4.61 4.95
CA PRO A 210 -16.10 -3.77 3.80
C PRO A 210 -14.75 -4.15 3.15
N LEU A 211 -14.61 -3.82 1.87
CA LEU A 211 -13.32 -3.86 1.18
C LEU A 211 -12.57 -2.55 1.41
N ILE A 212 -11.36 -2.66 1.93
CA ILE A 212 -10.48 -1.52 2.20
C ILE A 212 -9.30 -1.57 1.25
N LEU A 213 -8.96 -0.45 0.61
CA LEU A 213 -7.78 -0.34 -0.24
C LEU A 213 -6.72 0.54 0.43
N SER A 214 -5.51 -0.01 0.62
CA SER A 214 -4.34 0.69 1.17
C SER A 214 -3.13 0.61 0.25
N GLY A 215 -2.03 1.25 0.67
CA GLY A 215 -0.77 1.29 -0.07
C GLY A 215 -0.69 2.49 -1.01
N GLY A 216 0.40 2.58 -1.78
CA GLY A 216 0.64 3.71 -2.69
C GLY A 216 -0.33 3.78 -3.86
N VAL A 217 -0.75 2.61 -4.35
CA VAL A 217 -1.69 2.54 -5.48
C VAL A 217 -3.11 2.93 -5.07
N ALA A 218 -3.43 2.96 -3.78
CA ALA A 218 -4.72 3.47 -3.28
C ALA A 218 -4.95 4.96 -3.61
N LEU A 219 -3.88 5.71 -3.92
CA LEU A 219 -3.98 7.10 -4.40
C LEU A 219 -4.51 7.20 -5.84
N ASN A 220 -4.54 6.09 -6.58
CA ASN A 220 -5.13 6.01 -7.89
C ASN A 220 -6.61 5.62 -7.76
N ASP A 221 -7.50 6.61 -7.84
CA ASP A 221 -8.94 6.39 -7.67
C ASP A 221 -9.54 5.45 -8.73
N GLY A 222 -8.94 5.42 -9.92
CA GLY A 222 -9.30 4.49 -10.99
C GLY A 222 -9.15 3.03 -10.57
N VAL A 223 -8.09 2.69 -9.83
CA VAL A 223 -7.92 1.34 -9.26
C VAL A 223 -8.99 1.05 -8.22
N ARG A 224 -9.30 1.99 -7.32
CA ARG A 224 -10.36 1.82 -6.31
C ARG A 224 -11.72 1.52 -6.96
N VAL A 225 -12.13 2.36 -7.92
CA VAL A 225 -13.41 2.23 -8.62
C VAL A 225 -13.48 0.91 -9.35
N MET A 226 -12.45 0.57 -10.13
CA MET A 226 -12.46 -0.65 -10.94
C MET A 226 -12.38 -1.94 -10.11
N ILE A 227 -11.70 -1.95 -8.94
CA ILE A 227 -11.78 -3.07 -8.00
C ILE A 227 -13.24 -3.25 -7.54
N GLY A 228 -13.92 -2.15 -7.20
CA GLY A 228 -15.31 -2.21 -6.78
C GLY A 228 -16.24 -2.77 -7.86
N GLU A 229 -16.08 -2.32 -9.11
CA GLU A 229 -16.79 -2.89 -10.26
C GLU A 229 -16.50 -4.39 -10.44
N ALA A 230 -15.23 -4.79 -10.36
CA ALA A 230 -14.82 -6.16 -10.60
C ALA A 230 -15.31 -7.15 -9.53
N LEU A 231 -15.52 -6.68 -8.30
CA LEU A 231 -15.96 -7.49 -7.17
C LEU A 231 -17.45 -7.29 -6.82
N GLY A 232 -18.12 -6.31 -7.43
CA GLY A 232 -19.51 -5.96 -7.11
C GLY A 232 -19.67 -5.37 -5.71
N GLU A 233 -18.65 -4.66 -5.22
CA GLU A 233 -18.56 -4.19 -3.83
C GLU A 233 -18.09 -2.74 -3.76
N THR A 234 -18.44 -2.05 -2.67
CA THR A 234 -17.87 -0.71 -2.40
C THR A 234 -16.49 -0.85 -1.78
N VAL A 235 -15.49 -0.20 -2.38
CA VAL A 235 -14.12 -0.14 -1.87
C VAL A 235 -13.89 1.22 -1.22
N THR A 236 -13.50 1.22 0.05
CA THR A 236 -13.16 2.43 0.81
C THR A 236 -11.65 2.57 0.96
N VAL A 237 -11.17 3.80 0.99
CA VAL A 237 -9.74 4.13 1.16
C VAL A 237 -9.59 4.95 2.45
N PRO A 238 -8.71 4.56 3.39
CA PRO A 238 -8.40 5.38 4.56
C PRO A 238 -7.77 6.73 4.16
N ASP A 239 -7.90 7.76 5.00
CA ASP A 239 -7.36 9.11 4.71
C ASP A 239 -5.84 9.11 4.40
N ALA A 240 -5.09 8.23 5.07
CA ALA A 240 -3.65 8.07 4.86
C ALA A 240 -3.31 6.62 4.47
N PRO A 241 -3.65 6.18 3.24
CA PRO A 241 -3.62 4.76 2.89
C PRO A 241 -2.21 4.17 2.86
N GLN A 242 -1.20 5.01 2.60
CA GLN A 242 0.21 4.63 2.62
C GLN A 242 0.80 4.45 4.02
N LEU A 243 0.16 4.98 5.06
CA LEU A 243 0.67 4.96 6.43
C LEU A 243 0.11 3.80 7.25
N THR A 244 -0.87 3.07 6.74
CA THR A 244 -1.61 2.01 7.42
C THR A 244 -0.70 0.99 8.14
N GLY A 245 0.36 0.52 7.49
CA GLY A 245 1.32 -0.42 8.07
C GLY A 245 2.11 0.17 9.22
N ALA A 246 2.69 1.36 9.03
CA ALA A 246 3.42 2.07 10.08
C ALA A 246 2.50 2.44 11.25
N TYR A 247 1.25 2.84 10.98
CA TYR A 247 0.27 3.13 12.02
C TYR A 247 -0.05 1.90 12.86
N GLY A 248 -0.33 0.76 12.22
CA GLY A 248 -0.57 -0.47 12.97
C GLY A 248 0.64 -0.98 13.73
N ALA A 249 1.86 -0.75 13.23
CA ALA A 249 3.08 -0.97 14.00
C ALA A 249 3.14 -0.05 15.25
N ALA A 250 2.80 1.24 15.10
CA ALA A 250 2.80 2.18 16.21
C ALA A 250 1.76 1.81 17.28
N LEU A 251 0.59 1.31 16.89
CA LEU A 251 -0.41 0.78 17.81
C LEU A 251 0.09 -0.44 18.59
N LEU A 252 0.82 -1.35 17.93
CA LEU A 252 1.44 -2.49 18.61
C LEU A 252 2.59 -2.08 19.54
N ALA A 253 3.22 -0.93 19.30
CA ALA A 253 4.26 -0.41 20.17
C ALA A 253 3.68 0.00 21.54
N LEU A 254 2.42 0.45 21.60
CA LEU A 254 1.71 0.75 22.85
C LEU A 254 1.44 -0.50 23.71
N GLU A 255 1.60 -1.69 23.14
CA GLU A 255 1.41 -2.98 23.82
C GLU A 255 2.76 -3.55 24.33
N ILE A 256 3.85 -2.79 24.24
CA ILE A 256 5.16 -3.16 24.78
C ILE A 256 5.26 -2.63 26.22
N GLU A 257 5.47 -3.55 27.16
CA GLU A 257 5.69 -3.28 28.59
C GLU A 257 7.09 -2.71 28.86
#